data_AF-A0A382TE94-F1
#
_entry.id   AF-A0A382TE94-F1
#
_cell.length_a   1.000
_cell.length_b   1.000
_cell.length_c   1.000
_cell.angle_alpha   90.00
_cell.angle_beta   90.00
_cell.angle_gamma   90.00
#
_symmetry.space_group_name_H-M   'P 1'
#
loop_
_entity.id
_entity.type
_entity.pdbx_description
1 polymer ?
#
loop_
_entity_poly.entity_id
_entity_poly.type
_entity_poly.pdbx_seq_one_letter_code
_entity_poly.pdbx_strand_id
1 'polypeptide(L)'
;VNILVLGATGMLGNVVFRVLSEDPGLQVFGTVRGIEAKRYFVSELASRLIVLEDIKVQNELEQLFVSLCPDIVINCIAVRKPTSSDVIESINIYSLLPHRLAHLCRMYGARLIQISTDGV
;
A
#
# COMPACT_ATOMS: atom_id res chain seq x y z
N VAL A 1 12.94 -4.95 -10.60
CA VAL A 1 12.00 -5.49 -9.58
C VAL A 1 10.94 -4.45 -9.32
N ASN A 2 9.68 -4.83 -9.45
CA ASN A 2 8.52 -3.96 -9.30
C ASN A 2 7.99 -4.06 -7.88
N ILE A 3 7.94 -2.94 -7.17
CA ILE A 3 7.51 -2.87 -5.77
C ILE A 3 6.27 -2.00 -5.67
N LEU A 4 5.22 -2.52 -5.05
CA LEU A 4 4.02 -1.76 -4.70
C LEU A 4 3.97 -1.50 -3.20
N VAL A 5 4.07 -0.23 -2.79
CA VAL A 5 3.95 0.21 -1.40
C VAL A 5 2.53 0.70 -1.16
N LEU A 6 1.77 -0.02 -0.32
CA LEU A 6 0.42 0.37 0.04
C LEU A 6 0.44 1.35 1.23
N GLY A 7 -0.18 2.53 1.06
CA GLY A 7 -0.25 3.54 2.12
C GLY A 7 0.94 4.52 2.16
N ALA A 8 1.37 5.02 1.01
CA ALA A 8 2.54 5.91 0.87
C ALA A 8 2.38 7.28 1.57
N THR A 9 1.17 7.67 1.96
CA THR A 9 0.92 8.88 2.76
C THR A 9 1.11 8.70 4.26
N GLY A 10 1.17 7.45 4.74
CA GLY A 10 1.44 7.14 6.14
C GLY A 10 2.90 7.39 6.50
N MET A 11 3.19 7.58 7.79
CA MET A 11 4.55 7.86 8.28
C MET A 11 5.58 6.84 7.78
N LEU A 12 5.32 5.54 8.00
CA LEU A 12 6.22 4.48 7.54
C LEU A 12 6.18 4.31 6.01
N GLY A 13 4.98 4.23 5.43
CA GLY A 13 4.81 4.02 3.99
C GLY A 13 5.49 5.10 3.15
N ASN A 14 5.49 6.36 3.62
CA ASN A 14 6.18 7.47 2.98
C ASN A 14 7.70 7.25 2.93
N VAL A 15 8.30 6.87 4.06
CA VAL A 15 9.74 6.60 4.15
C VAL A 15 10.11 5.40 3.31
N VAL A 16 9.38 4.29 3.41
CA VAL A 16 9.60 3.08 2.60
C VAL A 16 9.54 3.40 1.11
N PHE A 17 8.50 4.12 0.67
CA PHE A 17 8.35 4.52 -0.73
C PHE A 17 9.49 5.40 -1.22
N ARG A 18 9.90 6.40 -0.41
CA ARG A 18 11.01 7.31 -0.75
C ARG A 18 12.35 6.59 -0.85
N VAL A 19 12.74 5.87 0.20
CA VAL A 19 14.05 5.21 0.29
C VAL A 19 14.20 4.15 -0.79
N LEU A 20 13.18 3.31 -1.02
CA LEU A 20 13.25 2.31 -2.08
C LEU A 20 13.28 2.96 -3.49
N SER A 21 12.70 4.15 -3.66
CA SER A 21 12.73 4.86 -4.94
C SER A 21 14.08 5.51 -5.26
N GLU A 22 15.00 5.59 -4.29
CA GLU A 22 16.36 6.08 -4.50
C GLU A 22 17.24 5.07 -5.25
N ASP A 23 16.89 3.77 -5.20
CA ASP A 23 17.58 2.72 -5.95
C ASP A 23 17.07 2.68 -7.41
N PRO A 24 17.92 3.02 -8.41
CA PRO A 24 17.51 3.00 -9.82
C PRO A 24 17.21 1.59 -10.35
N GLY A 25 17.62 0.52 -9.66
CA GLY A 25 17.29 -0.87 -9.99
C GLY A 25 15.87 -1.29 -9.57
N LEU A 26 15.18 -0.46 -8.78
CA LEU A 26 13.84 -0.73 -8.28
C LEU A 26 12.81 0.17 -8.98
N GLN A 27 11.73 -0.44 -9.46
CA GLN A 27 10.56 0.29 -9.94
C GLN A 27 9.52 0.32 -8.83
N VAL A 28 9.46 1.43 -8.09
CA VAL A 28 8.62 1.54 -6.90
C VAL A 28 7.39 2.39 -7.19
N PHE A 29 6.21 1.84 -6.92
CA PHE A 29 4.93 2.51 -6.96
C PHE A 29 4.36 2.63 -5.55
N GLY A 30 3.66 3.72 -5.27
CA GLY A 30 3.01 3.95 -3.97
C GLY A 30 1.51 4.19 -4.15
N THR A 31 0.68 3.75 -3.20
CA THR A 31 -0.74 4.10 -3.21
C THR A 31 -1.06 5.24 -2.24
N VAL A 32 -1.96 6.12 -2.66
CA VAL A 32 -2.47 7.24 -1.85
C VAL A 32 -4.00 7.26 -1.89
N ARG A 33 -4.61 7.80 -0.83
CA ARG A 33 -6.05 8.10 -0.80
C ARG A 33 -6.27 9.52 -1.28
N GLY A 34 -6.99 9.69 -2.39
CA GLY A 34 -7.23 10.96 -3.06
C GLY A 34 -6.05 11.51 -3.85
N ILE A 35 -6.35 12.16 -4.97
CA ILE A 35 -5.36 12.79 -5.87
C ILE A 35 -4.56 13.90 -5.19
N GLU A 36 -5.19 14.64 -4.26
CA GLU A 36 -4.58 15.75 -3.53
C GLU A 36 -3.34 15.34 -2.74
N ALA A 37 -3.25 14.08 -2.31
CA ALA A 37 -2.09 13.58 -1.59
C ALA A 37 -0.78 13.68 -2.41
N LYS A 38 -0.87 13.66 -3.75
CA LYS A 38 0.31 13.75 -4.63
C LYS A 38 1.06 15.06 -4.48
N ARG A 39 0.40 16.16 -4.09
CA ARG A 39 1.03 17.48 -3.91
C ARG A 39 2.07 17.51 -2.79
N TYR A 40 2.06 16.52 -1.90
CA TYR A 40 3.04 16.38 -0.82
C TYR A 40 4.33 15.69 -1.26
N PHE A 41 4.45 15.31 -2.53
CA PHE A 41 5.60 14.62 -3.10
C PHE A 41 6.23 15.46 -4.20
N VAL A 42 7.55 15.31 -4.37
CA VAL A 42 8.26 15.87 -5.54
C VAL A 42 7.77 15.20 -6.82
N SER A 43 7.86 15.91 -7.95
CA SER A 43 7.24 15.52 -9.23
C SER A 43 7.58 14.08 -9.64
N GLU A 44 8.85 13.70 -9.49
CA GLU A 44 9.36 12.38 -9.84
C GLU A 44 8.64 11.27 -9.07
N LEU A 45 8.48 11.45 -7.76
CA LEU A 45 7.78 10.50 -6.90
C LEU A 45 6.27 10.56 -7.10
N ALA A 46 5.70 11.75 -7.26
CA ALA A 46 4.27 11.95 -7.48
C ALA A 46 3.77 11.24 -8.75
N SER A 47 4.61 11.14 -9.78
CA SER A 47 4.32 10.40 -11.01
C SER A 47 4.17 8.89 -10.79
N ARG A 48 4.80 8.34 -9.75
CA ARG A 48 4.74 6.92 -9.37
C ARG A 48 3.71 6.62 -8.28
N LEU A 49 2.93 7.61 -7.88
CA LEU A 49 1.80 7.43 -6.97
C LEU A 49 0.54 7.09 -7.74
N ILE A 50 -0.23 6.14 -7.21
CA ILE A 50 -1.51 5.71 -7.76
C ILE A 50 -2.60 6.01 -6.74
N VAL A 51 -3.70 6.56 -7.22
CA VAL A 51 -4.85 6.83 -6.37
C VAL A 51 -5.60 5.52 -6.17
N LEU A 52 -5.75 5.13 -4.91
CA LEU A 52 -6.57 4.01 -4.47
C LEU A 52 -7.49 4.58 -3.39
N GLU A 53 -8.73 4.87 -3.79
CA GLU A 53 -9.66 5.64 -2.93
C GLU A 53 -10.10 4.80 -1.74
N ASP A 54 -10.43 3.53 -2.00
CA ASP A 54 -10.77 2.57 -0.94
C ASP A 54 -10.11 1.20 -1.17
N ILE A 55 -9.15 0.88 -0.32
CA ILE A 55 -8.46 -0.41 -0.28
C ILE A 55 -9.41 -1.60 -0.06
N LYS A 56 -10.61 -1.36 0.48
CA LYS A 56 -11.63 -2.39 0.71
C LYS A 56 -12.31 -2.80 -0.59
N VAL A 57 -12.34 -1.94 -1.62
CA VAL A 57 -12.93 -2.23 -2.93
C VAL A 57 -12.04 -3.21 -3.68
N GLN A 58 -12.55 -4.43 -3.88
CA GLN A 58 -11.79 -5.53 -4.46
C GLN A 58 -11.30 -5.24 -5.88
N ASN A 59 -12.17 -4.65 -6.71
CA ASN A 59 -11.86 -4.39 -8.11
C ASN A 59 -10.68 -3.42 -8.27
N GLU A 60 -10.57 -2.38 -7.44
CA GLU A 60 -9.46 -1.42 -7.54
C GLU A 60 -8.12 -2.10 -7.22
N LEU A 61 -8.09 -2.92 -6.18
CA LEU A 61 -6.89 -3.64 -5.79
C LEU A 61 -6.48 -4.67 -6.85
N GLU A 62 -7.42 -5.43 -7.41
CA GLU A 62 -7.13 -6.36 -8.51
C GLU A 62 -6.60 -5.64 -9.76
N GLN A 63 -7.19 -4.50 -10.11
CA GLN A 63 -6.72 -3.68 -11.24
C GLN A 63 -5.28 -3.18 -11.03
N LEU A 64 -4.87 -2.87 -9.80
CA LEU A 64 -3.47 -2.53 -9.49
C LEU A 64 -2.53 -3.70 -9.76
N PHE A 65 -2.91 -4.92 -9.38
CA PHE A 65 -2.09 -6.11 -9.64
C PHE A 65 -1.98 -6.39 -11.14
N VAL A 66 -3.08 -6.27 -11.89
CA VAL A 66 -3.09 -6.46 -13.36
C VAL A 66 -2.25 -5.40 -14.08
N SER A 67 -2.35 -4.14 -13.66
CA SER A 67 -1.67 -3.03 -14.34
C SER A 67 -0.18 -2.94 -14.03
N LEU A 68 0.23 -3.28 -12.80
CA LEU A 68 1.61 -3.11 -12.35
C LEU A 68 2.42 -4.39 -12.32
N CYS A 69 1.77 -5.56 -12.27
CA CYS A 69 2.41 -6.86 -12.10
C CYS A 69 3.55 -6.81 -11.04
N PRO A 70 3.25 -6.48 -9.77
CA PRO A 70 4.29 -6.27 -8.77
C PRO A 70 5.00 -7.58 -8.43
N ASP A 71 6.33 -7.53 -8.30
CA ASP A 71 7.13 -8.63 -7.76
C ASP A 71 7.00 -8.68 -6.23
N ILE A 72 6.86 -7.51 -5.61
CA ILE A 72 6.79 -7.34 -4.16
C ILE A 72 5.67 -6.35 -3.82
N VAL A 73 4.84 -6.70 -2.83
CA VAL A 73 3.84 -5.81 -2.25
C VAL A 73 4.19 -5.57 -0.79
N ILE A 74 4.34 -4.32 -0.39
CA ILE A 74 4.61 -3.92 1.00
C ILE A 74 3.35 -3.24 1.54
N ASN A 75 2.68 -3.88 2.50
CA ASN A 75 1.49 -3.31 3.13
C ASN A 75 1.86 -2.46 4.34
N CYS A 76 1.77 -1.13 4.20
CA CYS A 76 1.95 -0.16 5.29
C CYS A 76 0.64 0.53 5.70
N ILE A 77 -0.52 0.00 5.30
CA ILE A 77 -1.82 0.57 5.65
C ILE A 77 -2.13 0.29 7.12
N ALA A 78 -2.54 1.33 7.85
CA ALA A 78 -2.99 1.26 9.23
C ALA A 78 -4.15 2.22 9.48
N VAL A 79 -4.97 1.92 10.50
CA VAL A 79 -6.07 2.79 10.94
C VAL A 79 -5.49 3.95 11.75
N ARG A 80 -5.89 5.18 11.43
CA ARG A 80 -5.45 6.38 12.15
C ARG A 80 -6.23 6.50 13.46
N LYS A 81 -5.55 6.28 14.60
CA LYS A 81 -6.13 6.28 15.97
C LYS A 81 -7.31 5.31 16.10
N PRO A 82 -7.05 4.01 16.32
CA PRO A 82 -8.15 3.07 16.59
C PRO A 82 -8.87 3.49 17.87
N THR A 83 -10.06 4.07 17.74
CA THR A 83 -10.99 4.25 18.85
C THR A 83 -11.83 3.00 18.99
N SER A 84 -12.35 2.73 20.19
CA SER A 84 -13.26 1.60 20.44
C SER A 84 -14.55 1.64 19.61
N SER A 85 -14.85 2.76 18.96
CA SER A 85 -15.99 2.90 18.03
C SER A 85 -15.78 2.21 16.68
N ASP A 86 -14.53 1.96 16.27
CA ASP A 86 -14.20 1.61 14.87
C ASP A 86 -13.66 0.18 14.75
N VAL A 87 -14.27 -0.75 15.50
CA VAL A 87 -13.88 -2.18 15.54
C VAL A 87 -13.97 -2.81 14.16
N ILE A 88 -15.02 -2.52 13.40
CA ILE A 88 -15.21 -3.08 12.05
C ILE A 88 -14.09 -2.64 11.11
N GLU A 89 -13.69 -1.36 11.15
CA GLU A 89 -12.60 -0.85 10.33
C GLU A 89 -11.27 -1.49 10.72
N SER A 90 -11.04 -1.65 12.03
CA SER A 90 -9.86 -2.33 12.56
C SER A 90 -9.78 -3.79 12.09
N ILE A 91 -10.89 -4.53 12.12
CA ILE A 91 -10.94 -5.91 11.60
C ILE A 91 -10.66 -5.93 10.09
N ASN A 92 -11.26 -5.01 9.33
CA ASN A 92 -11.06 -4.93 7.89
C ASN A 92 -9.59 -4.67 7.53
N ILE A 93 -8.95 -3.71 8.20
CA ILE A 93 -7.58 -3.29 7.89
C ILE A 93 -6.53 -4.23 8.47
N TYR A 94 -6.68 -4.69 9.71
CA TYR A 94 -5.64 -5.47 10.39
C TYR A 94 -5.79 -6.98 10.24
N SER A 95 -6.99 -7.48 9.93
CA SER A 95 -7.22 -8.92 9.78
C SER A 95 -7.55 -9.28 8.33
N LEU A 96 -8.62 -8.72 7.76
CA LEU A 96 -9.11 -9.15 6.44
C LEU A 96 -8.17 -8.75 5.30
N LEU A 97 -7.70 -7.50 5.30
CA LEU A 97 -6.85 -6.95 4.23
C LEU A 97 -5.53 -7.75 4.04
N PRO A 98 -4.74 -8.09 5.08
CA PRO A 98 -3.56 -8.92 4.92
C PRO A 98 -3.83 -10.26 4.24
N HIS A 99 -4.94 -10.93 4.59
CA HIS A 99 -5.33 -12.19 3.96
C HIS A 99 -5.71 -12.01 2.48
N ARG A 100 -6.43 -10.94 2.14
CA ARG A 100 -6.77 -10.61 0.75
C ARG A 100 -5.53 -10.32 -0.09
N LEU A 101 -4.60 -9.54 0.45
CA LEU A 101 -3.32 -9.26 -0.21
C LEU A 101 -2.50 -10.54 -0.39
N ALA A 102 -2.47 -11.42 0.60
CA ALA A 102 -1.75 -12.69 0.50
C ALA A 102 -2.33 -13.59 -0.61
N HIS A 103 -3.66 -13.61 -0.75
CA HIS A 103 -4.33 -14.32 -1.84
C HIS A 103 -3.94 -13.74 -3.21
N LEU A 104 -4.04 -12.42 -3.39
CA LEU A 104 -3.66 -11.77 -4.65
C LEU A 104 -2.17 -11.97 -4.97
N CYS A 105 -1.29 -11.81 -3.98
CA CYS A 105 0.13 -12.06 -4.17
C CYS A 105 0.41 -13.49 -4.64
N ARG A 106 -0.27 -14.49 -4.08
CA ARG A 106 -0.16 -15.89 -4.55
C ARG A 106 -0.65 -16.05 -5.99
N MET A 107 -1.77 -15.43 -6.35
CA MET A 107 -2.35 -15.51 -7.70
C MET A 107 -1.44 -14.89 -8.77
N TYR A 108 -0.77 -13.80 -8.45
CA TYR A 108 0.08 -13.04 -9.38
C TYR A 108 1.58 -13.35 -9.24
N GLY A 109 1.97 -14.29 -8.38
CA GLY A 109 3.37 -14.63 -8.16
C GLY A 109 4.19 -13.57 -7.41
N ALA A 110 3.53 -12.64 -6.72
CA ALA A 110 4.17 -11.57 -5.94
C ALA A 110 4.51 -12.05 -4.52
N ARG A 111 5.51 -11.42 -3.90
CA ARG A 111 5.82 -11.59 -2.48
C ARG A 111 5.13 -10.51 -1.64
N LEU A 112 4.37 -10.91 -0.63
CA LEU A 112 3.80 -9.99 0.35
C LEU A 112 4.78 -9.74 1.51
N ILE A 113 5.00 -8.47 1.85
CA ILE A 113 5.60 -8.01 3.11
C ILE A 113 4.50 -7.27 3.88
N GLN A 114 3.92 -7.95 4.86
CA GLN A 114 2.92 -7.35 5.75
C GLN A 114 3.64 -6.67 6.91
N ILE A 115 3.42 -5.36 7.09
CA ILE A 115 3.88 -4.68 8.30
C ILE A 115 2.80 -4.79 9.38
N SER A 116 3.18 -5.30 10.54
CA SER A 116 2.35 -5.35 11.75
C SER A 116 2.88 -4.38 12.81
N THR A 117 2.20 -4.32 13.95
CA THR A 117 2.66 -3.62 15.16
C THR A 117 2.88 -4.64 16.27
N ASP A 118 3.82 -4.37 17.17
CA ASP A 118 4.02 -5.05 18.44
C ASP A 118 2.96 -4.70 19.49
N GLY A 119 2.06 -3.74 19.20
CA GLY A 119 0.87 -3.47 19.99
C GLY A 119 1.10 -2.73 21.31
N VAL A 120 2.21 -2.00 21.43
CA VAL A 120 2.50 -1.11 22.58
C VAL A 120 1.84 0.26 22.45
#